data_AF-A0A654U6R3-F1
#
_entry.id   AF-A0A654U6R3-F1
#
_cell.length_a   1.000
_cell.length_b   1.000
_cell.length_c   1.000
_cell.angle_alpha   90.00
_cell.angle_beta   90.00
_cell.angle_gamma   90.00
#
_symmetry.space_group_name_H-M   'P 1'
#
loop_
_entity.id
_entity.type
_entity.pdbx_description
1 polymer ?
#
loop_
_entity_poly.entity_id
_entity_poly.type
_entity_poly.pdbx_seq_one_letter_code
_entity_poly.pdbx_strand_id
1 'polypeptide(L)'
;MGSVKSNIGHAQAAAGGLGLVKVILAAQHAAIPPTLHVDEPSREIDWEKQGLRLADKLTPWRAVDGWRTAAVSAFGMSGTNSHVIVSMPDTVSAPERGPECGEV
;
A
#
# COMPACT_ATOMS: atom_id res chain seq x y z
N MET A 1 -0.22 2.28 9.22
CA MET A 1 -0.12 3.44 8.30
C MET A 1 1.33 3.57 7.83
N GLY A 2 1.55 3.85 6.55
CA GLY A 2 2.89 4.13 6.04
C GLY A 2 2.83 4.77 4.66
N SER A 3 3.98 5.24 4.15
CA SER A 3 4.08 5.88 2.84
C SER A 3 5.13 5.17 1.99
N VAL A 4 4.99 5.20 0.66
CA VAL A 4 6.08 4.82 -0.25
C VAL A 4 7.15 5.91 -0.33
N LYS A 5 6.76 7.17 -0.01
CA LYS A 5 7.63 8.34 -0.14
C LYS A 5 8.81 8.33 0.81
N SER A 6 8.72 7.62 1.93
CA SER A 6 9.86 7.43 2.84
C SER A 6 11.01 6.66 2.21
N ASN A 7 10.76 5.89 1.14
CA ASN A 7 11.76 5.05 0.49
C ASN A 7 12.32 5.69 -0.78
N ILE A 8 11.47 6.39 -1.54
CA ILE A 8 11.81 6.86 -2.90
C ILE A 8 11.52 8.35 -3.12
N GLY A 9 11.16 9.09 -2.06
CA GLY A 9 10.78 10.49 -2.15
C GLY A 9 9.40 10.71 -2.81
N HIS A 10 9.10 11.97 -3.12
CA HIS A 10 7.83 12.35 -3.73
C HIS A 10 7.91 12.31 -5.27
N ALA A 11 7.45 11.21 -5.87
CA ALA A 11 7.44 11.00 -7.33
C ALA A 11 6.38 11.82 -8.11
N GLN A 12 6.09 13.05 -7.65
CA GLN A 12 5.12 13.98 -8.23
C GLN A 12 3.83 13.31 -8.75
N ALA A 13 3.53 13.43 -10.04
CA ALA A 13 2.32 12.89 -10.66
C ALA A 13 2.17 11.36 -10.50
N ALA A 14 3.29 10.64 -10.36
CA ALA A 14 3.29 9.18 -10.16
C ALA A 14 3.08 8.75 -8.70
N ALA A 15 3.05 9.69 -7.74
CA ALA A 15 3.05 9.37 -6.31
C ALA A 15 1.84 8.54 -5.86
N GLY A 16 0.66 8.77 -6.45
CA GLY A 16 -0.54 7.95 -6.19
C GLY A 16 -0.39 6.53 -6.71
N GLY A 17 0.06 6.38 -7.96
CA GLY A 17 0.29 5.09 -8.61
C GLY A 17 1.33 4.24 -7.87
N LEU A 18 2.44 4.84 -7.42
CA LEU A 18 3.45 4.12 -6.63
C LEU A 18 2.94 3.72 -5.25
N GLY A 19 2.03 4.50 -4.66
CA GLY A 19 1.29 4.09 -3.46
C GLY A 19 0.43 2.85 -3.69
N LEU A 20 -0.24 2.78 -4.84
CA LEU A 20 -1.02 1.60 -5.25
C LEU A 20 -0.12 0.38 -5.51
N VAL A 21 0.99 0.54 -6.22
CA VAL A 21 1.97 -0.53 -6.45
C VAL A 21 2.48 -1.10 -5.12
N LYS A 22 2.80 -0.25 -4.14
CA LYS A 22 3.17 -0.68 -2.79
C LYS A 22 2.08 -1.56 -2.16
N VAL A 23 0.82 -1.16 -2.25
CA VAL A 23 -0.31 -1.93 -1.70
C VAL A 23 -0.46 -3.29 -2.39
N ILE A 24 -0.39 -3.33 -3.72
CA ILE A 24 -0.47 -4.55 -4.52
C ILE A 24 0.63 -5.53 -4.12
N LEU A 25 1.89 -5.08 -4.10
CA LEU A 25 3.02 -5.93 -3.72
C LEU A 25 2.92 -6.39 -2.27
N ALA A 26 2.52 -5.51 -1.34
CA ALA A 26 2.33 -5.86 0.06
C ALA A 26 1.27 -6.96 0.25
N ALA A 27 0.18 -6.93 -0.52
CA ALA A 27 -0.83 -7.99 -0.44
C ALA A 27 -0.37 -9.30 -1.10
N GLN A 28 0.31 -9.23 -2.26
CA GLN A 28 0.88 -10.41 -2.93
C GLN A 28 1.90 -11.14 -2.06
N HIS A 29 2.71 -10.39 -1.29
CA HIS A 29 3.67 -10.94 -0.35
C HIS A 29 3.10 -11.17 1.06
N ALA A 30 1.80 -10.92 1.27
CA ALA A 30 1.13 -11.01 2.57
C ALA A 30 1.90 -10.30 3.71
N ALA A 31 2.53 -9.16 3.43
CA ALA A 31 3.37 -8.44 4.37
C ALA A 31 3.31 -6.92 4.13
N ILE A 32 3.15 -6.15 5.21
CA ILE A 32 3.18 -4.69 5.22
C ILE A 32 4.64 -4.26 5.43
N PRO A 33 5.29 -3.64 4.42
CA PRO A 33 6.66 -3.15 4.58
C PRO A 33 6.72 -1.91 5.47
N PRO A 34 7.84 -1.69 6.16
CA PRO A 34 8.00 -0.54 7.05
C PRO A 34 7.98 0.78 6.27
N THR A 35 7.48 1.84 6.91
CA THR A 35 7.70 3.23 6.55
C THR A 35 8.96 3.69 7.28
N LEU A 36 9.83 4.43 6.60
CA LEU A 36 11.13 4.82 7.15
C LEU A 36 11.05 6.17 7.88
N HIS A 37 12.07 6.46 8.69
CA HIS A 37 12.26 7.72 9.43
C HIS A 37 11.14 8.02 10.45
N VAL A 38 10.71 7.00 11.19
CA VAL A 38 9.62 7.08 12.18
C VAL A 38 10.01 6.53 13.54
N ASP A 39 11.31 6.50 13.88
CA ASP A 39 11.81 6.03 15.18
C ASP A 39 11.17 6.80 16.34
N GLU A 40 10.93 8.09 16.13
CA GLU A 40 10.09 8.93 17.00
C GLU A 40 8.84 9.38 16.23
N PRO A 41 7.66 8.76 16.49
CA PRO A 41 6.39 9.21 15.93
C PRO A 41 6.09 10.67 16.27
N SER A 42 5.40 11.37 15.37
CA SER A 42 5.00 12.77 15.59
C SER A 42 4.20 12.91 16.89
N ARG A 43 4.57 13.88 17.72
CA ARG A 43 3.86 14.26 18.97
C ARG A 43 2.60 15.08 18.72
N GLU A 44 2.44 15.61 17.52
CA GLU A 44 1.26 16.36 17.09
C GLU A 44 0.04 15.45 16.82
N ILE A 45 0.24 14.12 16.85
CA ILE A 45 -0.80 13.13 16.60
C ILE A 45 -0.97 12.27 17.86
N ASP A 46 -2.19 12.25 18.39
CA ASP A 46 -2.59 11.30 19.44
C ASP A 46 -2.91 9.94 18.80
N TRP A 47 -1.87 9.13 18.59
CA TRP A 47 -1.97 7.86 17.87
C TRP A 47 -2.95 6.86 18.51
N GLU A 48 -3.00 6.80 19.84
CA GLU A 48 -3.89 5.90 20.56
C GLU A 48 -5.35 6.30 20.38
N LYS A 49 -5.67 7.58 20.54
CA LYS A 49 -7.04 8.09 20.36
C LYS A 49 -7.53 7.93 18.92
N GLN A 50 -6.63 8.00 17.93
CA GLN A 50 -7.00 7.78 16.52
C GLN A 50 -7.17 6.31 16.16
N GLY A 51 -6.74 5.37 17.00
CA GLY A 51 -6.74 3.93 16.68
C GLY A 51 -5.80 3.56 15.54
N LEU A 52 -4.79 4.40 15.27
CA LEU A 52 -3.85 4.24 14.16
C LEU A 52 -2.48 3.80 14.69
N ARG A 53 -1.80 2.95 13.91
CA ARG A 53 -0.42 2.53 14.19
C ARG A 53 0.46 2.79 12.97
N LEU A 54 1.68 3.26 13.19
CA LEU A 54 2.68 3.34 12.13
C LEU A 54 3.18 1.93 11.79
N ALA A 55 3.41 1.68 10.51
CA ALA A 55 4.07 0.46 10.05
C ALA A 55 5.58 0.70 10.15
N ASP A 56 6.13 0.64 11.35
CA ASP A 56 7.55 0.88 11.66
C ASP A 56 8.45 -0.34 11.38
N LYS A 57 7.85 -1.52 11.32
CA LYS A 57 8.50 -2.80 11.01
C LYS A 57 7.72 -3.61 9.98
N LEU A 58 8.43 -4.53 9.33
CA LEU A 58 7.81 -5.53 8.46
C LEU A 58 6.81 -6.35 9.27
N THR A 59 5.54 -6.29 8.88
CA THR A 59 4.43 -6.88 9.65
C THR A 59 3.63 -7.83 8.76
N PRO A 60 3.37 -9.08 9.18
CA PRO A 60 2.48 -9.98 8.45
C PRO A 60 1.12 -9.36 8.20
N TRP A 61 0.67 -9.34 6.96
CA TRP A 61 -0.65 -8.85 6.59
C TRP A 61 -1.62 -10.01 6.52
N ARG A 62 -2.34 -10.26 7.61
CA ARG A 62 -3.37 -11.32 7.63
C ARG A 62 -4.60 -10.88 6.87
N ALA A 63 -5.17 -11.77 6.07
CA ALA A 63 -6.46 -11.56 5.44
C ALA A 63 -7.58 -11.61 6.50
N VAL A 64 -8.63 -10.82 6.31
CA VAL A 64 -9.88 -10.85 7.08
C VAL A 64 -10.98 -11.25 6.11
N ASP A 65 -11.73 -12.30 6.45
CA ASP A 65 -12.75 -12.89 5.58
C ASP A 65 -12.23 -13.27 4.16
N GLY A 66 -10.94 -13.62 4.08
CA GLY A 66 -10.27 -13.95 2.81
C GLY A 66 -9.79 -12.75 1.99
N TRP A 67 -9.87 -11.53 2.53
CA TRP A 67 -9.46 -10.30 1.83
C TRP A 67 -8.39 -9.50 2.58
N ARG A 68 -7.47 -8.89 1.85
CA ARG A 68 -6.57 -7.83 2.32
C ARG A 68 -7.03 -6.50 1.74
N THR A 69 -7.51 -5.62 2.61
CA THR A 69 -8.04 -4.31 2.22
C THR A 69 -7.14 -3.19 2.70
N ALA A 70 -6.78 -2.28 1.81
CA ALA A 70 -6.06 -1.05 2.14
C ALA A 70 -6.62 0.14 1.38
N ALA A 71 -6.27 1.33 1.85
CA ALA A 71 -6.60 2.57 1.18
C ALA A 71 -5.33 3.32 0.75
N VAL A 72 -5.41 4.01 -0.39
CA VAL A 72 -4.37 4.88 -0.92
C VAL A 72 -4.95 6.29 -1.06
N SER A 73 -4.31 7.26 -0.42
CA SER A 73 -4.69 8.68 -0.51
C SER A 73 -3.63 9.47 -1.28
N ALA A 74 -4.08 10.42 -2.10
CA ALA A 74 -3.23 11.43 -2.72
C ALA A 74 -3.91 12.81 -2.63
N PHE A 75 -3.15 13.79 -2.17
CA PHE A 75 -3.62 15.17 -1.99
C PHE A 75 -2.74 16.08 -2.84
N GLY A 76 -3.30 16.61 -3.93
CA GLY A 76 -2.59 17.45 -4.88
C GLY A 76 -2.44 18.88 -4.38
N MET A 77 -1.35 19.54 -4.78
CA MET A 77 -1.09 20.94 -4.42
C MET A 77 -2.17 21.91 -4.93
N SER A 78 -2.86 21.56 -6.02
CA SER A 78 -4.01 22.33 -6.54
C SER A 78 -5.26 22.27 -5.64
N GLY A 79 -5.25 21.43 -4.61
CA GLY A 79 -6.43 21.12 -3.78
C GLY A 79 -7.27 19.94 -4.29
N THR A 80 -6.91 19.33 -5.43
CA THR A 80 -7.58 18.13 -5.93
C THR A 80 -7.14 16.90 -5.14
N ASN A 81 -8.09 16.18 -4.56
CA ASN A 81 -7.85 15.04 -3.70
C ASN A 81 -8.39 13.76 -4.34
N SER A 82 -7.70 12.64 -4.12
CA SER A 82 -8.17 11.31 -4.48
C SER A 82 -7.93 10.30 -3.36
N HIS A 83 -8.84 9.35 -3.23
CA HIS A 83 -8.79 8.28 -2.25
C HIS A 83 -9.36 7.02 -2.87
N VAL A 84 -8.61 5.92 -2.82
CA VAL A 84 -8.99 4.64 -3.43
C VAL A 84 -8.87 3.55 -2.39
N ILE A 85 -9.88 2.70 -2.31
CA ILE A 85 -9.88 1.48 -1.50
C ILE A 85 -9.60 0.31 -2.44
N VAL A 86 -8.67 -0.55 -2.04
CA VAL A 86 -8.27 -1.74 -2.80
C VAL A 86 -8.40 -2.96 -1.90
N SER A 87 -9.13 -3.95 -2.38
CA SER A 87 -9.28 -5.25 -1.74
C SER A 87 -8.69 -6.32 -2.66
N MET A 88 -7.84 -7.18 -2.12
CA MET A 88 -7.28 -8.32 -2.84
C MET A 88 -7.61 -9.62 -2.11
N PRO A 89 -8.00 -10.68 -2.84
CA PRO A 89 -8.25 -11.99 -2.23
C PRO A 89 -6.93 -12.60 -1.73
N ASP A 90 -7.01 -13.46 -0.72
CA ASP A 90 -5.86 -14.17 -0.15
C ASP A 90 -5.18 -15.07 -1.20
N THR A 91 -5.97 -15.65 -2.10
CA THR A 91 -5.50 -16.37 -3.27
C THR A 91 -5.64 -15.50 -4.51
N VAL A 92 -4.54 -14.94 -4.99
CA VAL A 92 -4.48 -14.43 -6.36
C VAL A 92 -4.28 -15.65 -7.25
N SER A 93 -5.36 -16.12 -7.89
CA SER A 93 -5.25 -17.10 -8.98
C SER A 93 -4.23 -16.57 -9.99
N ALA A 94 -3.21 -17.36 -10.32
CA ALA A 94 -2.36 -17.03 -11.46
C ALA A 94 -3.29 -16.88 -12.68
N PRO A 95 -3.08 -15.87 -13.55
CA PRO A 95 -3.80 -15.85 -14.82
C PRO A 95 -3.48 -17.15 -15.56
N GLU A 96 -4.50 -17.84 -16.07
CA GLU A 96 -4.27 -18.93 -17.01
C GLU A 96 -3.46 -18.34 -18.16
N ARG A 97 -2.21 -18.81 -18.33
CA ARG A 97 -1.42 -18.45 -19.51
C ARG A 97 -2.18 -19.02 -20.71
N GLY A 98 -2.75 -18.13 -21.51
CA GLY A 98 -3.34 -18.50 -22.80
C GLY A 98 -2.30 -19.23 -23.66
N PRO A 99 -2.73 -20.06 -24.63
CA PRO A 99 -1.83 -20.85 -25.44
C PRO A 99 -0.78 -19.94 -26.08
N GLU A 100 0.50 -20.29 -25.90
CA GLU A 100 1.63 -19.64 -26.54
C GLU A 100 1.38 -19.69 -28.05
N CYS A 101 1.27 -18.51 -28.68
CA CYS A 101 1.11 -18.43 -30.13
C CYS A 101 2.42 -18.93 -30.73
N GLY A 102 2.46 -20.20 -31.13
CA GLY A 102 3.62 -20.81 -31.77
C GLY A 102 4.04 -19.99 -32.98
N GLU A 103 5.35 -19.76 -33.11
CA GLU A 103 5.96 -19.16 -34.29
C GLU A 103 5.51 -19.91 -35.56
N VAL A 104 5.02 -19.15 -36.53
CA VAL A 104 4.78 -19.57 -37.91
C VAL A 104 5.80 -18.93 -38.83
#